data_AF-A0AAV1LW70-F1
#
_entry.id   AF-A0AAV1LW70-F1
#
_cell.length_a   1.000
_cell.length_b   1.000
_cell.length_c   1.000
_cell.angle_alpha   90.00
_cell.angle_beta   90.00
_cell.angle_gamma   90.00
#
_symmetry.space_group_name_H-M   'P 1'
#
loop_
_entity.id
_entity.type
_entity.pdbx_description
1 polymer ?
#
loop_
_entity_poly.entity_id
_entity_poly.type
_entity_poly.pdbx_seq_one_letter_code
_entity_poly.pdbx_strand_id
1 'polypeptide(L)'
;MIPQHQNYRLYFDNYFTSLHLLEYLGKEGILGLGTIRRNSIPDCKLSSEKEIMKKVRGYSEKYVADINGIDVSTVVWKDNSLLHWLPHLLV
;
A
#
# COMPACT_ATOMS: atom_id res chain seq x y z
N MET A 1 -10.59 19.89 -9.99
CA MET A 1 -9.59 18.92 -10.51
C MET A 1 -8.30 19.08 -9.72
N ILE A 2 -7.57 17.99 -9.47
CA ILE A 2 -6.24 18.04 -8.83
C ILE A 2 -5.21 18.28 -9.94
N PRO A 3 -4.26 19.21 -9.79
CA PRO A 3 -3.22 19.41 -10.78
C PRO A 3 -2.28 18.20 -10.88
N GLN A 4 -1.98 17.78 -12.10
CA GLN A 4 -1.13 16.62 -12.41
C GLN A 4 0.36 16.96 -12.27
N HIS A 5 1.19 15.94 -12.03
CA HIS A 5 2.66 16.04 -11.98
C HIS A 5 3.23 17.10 -11.00
N GLN A 6 2.46 17.44 -9.96
CA GLN A 6 2.85 18.39 -8.92
C GLN A 6 3.09 17.72 -7.56
N ASN A 7 3.14 16.38 -7.52
CA ASN A 7 3.39 15.60 -6.30
C ASN A 7 2.36 15.81 -5.18
N TYR A 8 1.10 16.11 -5.54
CA TYR A 8 0.00 16.10 -4.58
C TYR A 8 -0.15 14.70 -3.97
N ARG A 9 -0.49 14.67 -2.69
CA ARG A 9 -0.68 13.43 -1.93
C ARG A 9 -2.14 13.29 -1.54
N LEU A 10 -2.74 12.20 -1.99
CA LEU A 10 -4.09 11.81 -1.61
C LEU A 10 -4.03 10.71 -0.57
N TYR A 11 -4.90 10.83 0.44
CA TYR A 11 -5.02 9.88 1.53
C TYR A 11 -6.42 9.30 1.52
N PHE A 12 -6.52 7.99 1.47
CA PHE A 12 -7.77 7.25 1.35
C PHE A 12 -7.96 6.29 2.52
N ASP A 13 -9.21 6.02 2.86
CA ASP A 13 -9.54 4.90 3.74
C ASP A 13 -9.49 3.56 2.97
N ASN A 14 -9.73 2.45 3.67
CA ASN A 14 -9.74 1.12 3.05
C ASN A 14 -10.87 0.90 2.02
N TYR A 15 -11.98 1.62 2.12
CA TYR A 15 -13.10 1.47 1.20
C TYR A 15 -12.79 2.13 -0.16
N PHE A 16 -12.06 3.24 -0.15
CA PHE A 16 -11.70 3.99 -1.36
C PHE A 16 -10.31 3.65 -1.94
N THR A 17 -9.58 2.70 -1.36
CA THR A 17 -8.24 2.32 -1.85
C THR A 17 -8.30 1.08 -2.74
N SER A 18 -7.73 1.17 -3.95
CA SER A 18 -7.49 0.01 -4.83
C SER A 18 -6.19 0.16 -5.61
N LEU A 19 -5.59 -0.97 -6.02
CA LEU A 19 -4.35 -0.94 -6.80
C LEU A 19 -4.51 -0.24 -8.16
N HIS A 20 -5.66 -0.42 -8.81
CA HIS A 20 -5.95 0.23 -10.08
C HIS A 20 -6.09 1.75 -9.94
N LEU A 21 -6.68 2.22 -8.82
CA LEU A 21 -6.71 3.65 -8.52
C LEU A 21 -5.29 4.20 -8.30
N LEU A 22 -4.45 3.47 -7.56
CA LEU A 22 -3.07 3.88 -7.30
C LEU A 22 -2.22 3.92 -8.59
N GLU A 23 -2.40 2.94 -9.48
CA GLU A 23 -1.81 2.94 -10.82
C GLU A 23 -2.23 4.16 -11.64
N TYR A 24 -3.53 4.45 -11.69
CA TYR A 24 -4.07 5.61 -12.40
C TYR A 24 -3.47 6.91 -11.87
N LEU A 25 -3.50 7.11 -10.54
CA LEU A 25 -2.94 8.30 -9.92
C LEU A 25 -1.43 8.44 -10.19
N GLY A 26 -0.68 7.34 -10.13
CA GLY A 26 0.76 7.32 -10.43
C GLY A 26 1.06 7.78 -11.86
N LYS A 27 0.29 7.31 -12.85
CA LYS A 27 0.41 7.77 -14.25
C LYS A 27 0.16 9.26 -14.41
N GLU A 28 -0.73 9.82 -13.59
CA GLU A 28 -1.05 11.25 -13.54
C GLU A 28 -0.07 12.08 -12.68
N GLY A 29 0.98 11.46 -12.13
CA GLY A 29 1.95 12.10 -11.24
C GLY A 29 1.35 12.56 -9.91
N ILE A 30 0.30 11.87 -9.45
CA ILE A 30 -0.38 12.09 -8.17
C ILE A 30 -0.04 10.93 -7.25
N LEU A 31 0.39 11.24 -6.03
CA LEU A 31 0.76 10.25 -5.03
C LEU A 31 -0.47 9.81 -4.26
N GLY A 32 -0.64 8.50 -4.08
CA GLY A 32 -1.73 7.92 -3.29
C GLY A 32 -1.22 7.17 -2.07
N LEU A 33 -1.87 7.36 -0.93
CA LEU A 33 -1.68 6.56 0.28
C LEU A 33 -3.02 6.08 0.79
N GLY A 34 -3.10 4.83 1.23
CA GLY A 34 -4.31 4.32 1.83
C GLY A 34 -4.06 3.08 2.66
N THR A 35 -5.15 2.44 3.07
CA THR A 35 -5.16 1.10 3.68
C THR A 35 -5.75 0.12 2.66
N ILE A 36 -5.23 -1.10 2.54
CA ILE A 36 -5.84 -2.12 1.68
C ILE A 36 -5.89 -3.46 2.41
N ARG A 37 -6.92 -4.27 2.18
CA ARG A 37 -6.97 -5.64 2.70
C ARG A 37 -6.00 -6.52 1.94
N ARG A 38 -5.30 -7.46 2.62
CA ARG A 38 -4.38 -8.40 1.95
C ARG A 38 -5.05 -9.14 0.80
N ASN A 39 -6.30 -9.57 0.96
CA ASN A 39 -7.02 -10.34 -0.07
C ASN A 39 -7.29 -9.54 -1.36
N SER A 40 -7.12 -8.21 -1.32
CA SER A 40 -7.22 -7.33 -2.48
C SER A 40 -5.87 -7.12 -3.19
N ILE A 41 -4.78 -7.70 -2.67
CA ILE A 41 -3.45 -7.68 -3.28
C ILE A 41 -3.25 -9.02 -4.01
N PRO A 42 -3.18 -9.02 -5.35
CA PRO A 42 -2.90 -10.23 -6.12
C PRO A 42 -1.47 -10.70 -5.84
N ASP A 43 -1.29 -12.02 -5.70
CA ASP A 43 0.00 -12.66 -5.44
C ASP A 43 0.85 -11.98 -4.35
N CYS A 44 0.18 -11.56 -3.27
CA CYS A 44 0.80 -10.82 -2.17
C CYS A 44 2.06 -11.54 -1.67
N LYS A 45 3.22 -10.89 -1.86
CA LYS A 45 4.54 -11.41 -1.45
C LYS A 45 4.86 -11.14 0.02
N LEU A 46 4.01 -10.39 0.72
CA LEU A 46 4.15 -10.15 2.16
C LEU A 46 3.81 -11.42 2.93
N SER A 47 4.54 -11.65 4.02
CA SER A 47 4.34 -12.74 4.97
C SER A 47 2.89 -12.79 5.43
N SER A 48 2.37 -14.00 5.70
CA SER A 48 0.99 -14.23 6.14
C SER A 48 0.69 -13.63 7.53
N GLU A 49 -0.60 -13.45 7.87
CA GLU A 49 -1.00 -12.77 9.10
C GLU A 49 -0.55 -13.58 10.32
N LYS A 50 -0.65 -14.91 10.19
CA LYS A 50 -0.13 -15.87 11.16
C LYS A 50 1.39 -15.76 11.35
N GLU A 51 2.14 -15.49 10.28
CA GLU A 51 3.60 -15.32 10.37
C GLU A 51 3.98 -13.99 11.01
N ILE A 52 3.31 -12.90 10.61
CA ILE A 52 3.56 -11.57 11.17
C ILE A 52 3.19 -11.53 12.65
N MET A 53 2.09 -12.16 13.06
CA MET A 53 1.70 -12.25 14.47
C MET A 53 2.75 -12.95 15.35
N LYS A 54 3.61 -13.82 14.80
CA LYS A 54 4.71 -14.46 15.54
C LYS A 54 5.92 -13.54 15.72
N LYS A 55 6.03 -12.45 14.96
CA LYS A 55 7.16 -11.51 15.02
C LYS A 55 7.07 -10.61 16.25
N VAL A 56 8.13 -9.88 16.57
CA VAL A 56 8.13 -8.91 17.67
C VAL A 56 7.25 -7.69 17.34
N ARG A 57 6.77 -6.99 18.37
CA ARG A 57 6.13 -5.68 18.21
C ARG A 57 7.11 -4.72 17.52
N GLY A 58 6.59 -3.91 16.61
CA GLY A 58 7.37 -3.01 15.75
C GLY A 58 7.93 -3.68 14.50
N TYR A 59 7.73 -4.98 14.30
CA TYR A 59 8.13 -5.62 13.04
C TYR A 59 7.35 -5.05 11.87
N SER A 60 8.03 -4.70 10.79
CA SER A 60 7.42 -4.29 9.53
C SER A 60 8.05 -5.00 8.35
N GLU A 61 7.27 -5.25 7.33
CA GLU A 61 7.71 -5.79 6.05
C GLU A 61 7.17 -4.90 4.93
N LYS A 62 8.03 -4.65 3.93
CA LYS A 62 7.70 -3.85 2.75
C LYS A 62 7.96 -4.67 1.50
N TYR A 63 7.07 -4.55 0.54
CA TYR A 63 7.24 -5.09 -0.80
C TYR A 63 6.96 -3.99 -1.83
N VAL A 64 7.71 -3.96 -2.93
CA VAL A 64 7.49 -3.04 -4.06
C VAL A 64 7.14 -3.89 -5.28
N ALA A 65 6.06 -3.53 -5.96
CA ALA A 65 5.63 -4.14 -7.20
C ALA A 65 5.59 -3.10 -8.30
N ASP A 66 6.04 -3.46 -9.49
CA ASP A 66 5.72 -2.71 -10.70
C ASP A 66 4.31 -3.07 -11.15
N ILE A 67 3.45 -2.07 -11.28
CA ILE A 67 2.12 -2.19 -11.86
C ILE A 67 2.07 -1.32 -13.10
N ASN A 68 2.34 -1.92 -14.26
CA ASN A 68 2.33 -1.25 -15.56
C ASN A 68 3.25 -0.03 -15.62
N GLY A 69 4.48 -0.15 -15.11
CA GLY A 69 5.46 0.93 -15.07
C GLY A 69 5.32 1.90 -13.90
N ILE A 70 4.41 1.62 -12.95
CA ILE A 70 4.23 2.40 -11.72
C ILE A 70 4.67 1.54 -10.53
N ASP A 71 5.67 2.02 -9.79
CA ASP A 71 6.09 1.38 -8.56
C ASP A 71 5.06 1.62 -7.44
N VAL A 72 4.47 0.53 -6.97
CA VAL A 72 3.51 0.52 -5.86
C VAL A 72 4.12 -0.28 -4.72
N SER A 73 4.33 0.36 -3.57
CA SER A 73 4.79 -0.36 -2.39
C SER A 73 3.66 -0.70 -1.43
N THR A 74 3.76 -1.86 -0.80
CA THR A 74 2.88 -2.29 0.27
C THR A 74 3.69 -2.53 1.51
N VAL A 75 3.24 -1.97 2.63
CA VAL A 75 3.85 -2.13 3.93
C VAL A 75 2.84 -2.80 4.86
N VAL A 76 3.32 -3.75 5.64
CA VAL A 76 2.59 -4.30 6.78
C VAL A 76 3.41 -4.09 8.02
N TRP A 77 2.77 -3.65 9.10
CA TRP A 77 3.42 -3.51 10.40
C TRP A 77 2.71 -4.34 11.46
N LYS A 78 3.43 -4.72 12.51
CA LYS A 78 2.90 -5.27 13.73
C LYS A 78 3.06 -4.23 14.84
N ASP A 79 1.97 -3.62 15.26
CA ASP A 79 1.97 -2.77 16.45
C ASP A 79 1.52 -3.55 17.69
N ASN A 80 0.34 -4.18 17.68
CA ASN A 80 -0.17 -5.06 18.77
C ASN A 80 -0.72 -6.39 18.20
N SER A 81 -1.68 -7.06 18.86
CA SER A 81 -2.44 -8.21 18.31
C SER A 81 -3.34 -7.84 17.11
N LEU A 82 -3.33 -6.58 16.67
CA LEU A 82 -4.01 -6.08 15.47
C LEU A 82 -2.98 -5.85 14.35
N LEU A 83 -3.18 -6.50 13.21
CA LEU A 83 -2.42 -6.27 11.98
C LEU A 83 -3.01 -5.09 11.22
N HIS A 84 -2.17 -4.13 10.82
CA HIS A 84 -2.56 -3.05 9.91
C HIS A 84 -1.79 -3.17 8.60
N TRP A 85 -2.53 -3.08 7.51
CA TRP A 85 -2.06 -3.19 6.13
C TRP A 85 -2.06 -1.80 5.50
N LEU A 86 -0.89 -1.25 5.22
CA LEU A 86 -0.70 0.11 4.68
C LEU A 86 0.01 0.03 3.32
N PRO A 87 -0.70 0.10 2.18
CA PRO A 87 -0.08 0.42 0.91
C PRO A 87 0.54 1.81 0.97
N HIS A 88 1.84 1.87 0.67
CA HIS A 88 2.61 3.10 0.52
C HIS A 88 3.07 3.20 -0.93
N LEU A 89 2.53 4.11 -1.75
CA LEU A 89 3.24 4.48 -2.97
C LEU A 89 4.46 5.33 -2.55
N LEU A 90 5.67 4.80 -2.75
CA LEU A 90 6.86 5.63 -2.84
C LEU A 90 7.28 5.56 -4.30
N VAL A 91 7.32 6.73 -4.94
CA VAL A 91 8.25 6.96 -6.04
C VAL A 91 9.65 6.56 -5.59
#